data_AF-A1AM71-F1
#
_entry.id   AF-A1AM71-F1
#
_cell.length_a   1.000
_cell.length_b   1.000
_cell.length_c   1.000
_cell.angle_alpha   90.00
_cell.angle_beta   90.00
_cell.angle_gamma   90.00
#
_symmetry.space_group_name_H-M   'P 1'
#
loop_
_entity.id
_entity.type
_entity.pdbx_description
1 polymer ?
#
loop_
_entity_poly.entity_id
_entity_poly.type
_entity_poly.pdbx_seq_one_letter_code
_entity_poly.pdbx_strand_id
1 'polypeptide(L)'
;MDTAPSYIGIGNERGLTLLELLLVVTILSAVAWVSLASVANDAEQIRYDDTRNRLRSIRGAVVGDTGTAGWEKGIQSGFVVDNGRLPGSINDLIMAPSGFLAYGPVSPLFDPAPDTNGYNNGGETTLSQAQNQFMKGFRGSYLVGSAGGTYRDGWGTRLSPGATLKNCPTVPSGSTNSGSDLDSDNHGWCVTLYNDGLYVDSYGKDGENGGNDFEADMAMGEPVLAGDWRINLSGAGVRIVNQSGADLSFSTAVRASLLIFHNGASATWRRITSGVAADTCLDGDGDGLCGGAPAPRETTATLPAENVPAGEHLLVLVADPDGTAHNADDSLYAGPVTARVKFFSRGGVPDLVLIIR
;
A
#
# COMPACT_ATOMS: atom_id res chain seq x y z
N MET A 1 -16.83 -90.14 -40.92
CA MET A 1 -16.08 -89.34 -39.95
C MET A 1 -15.01 -88.61 -40.76
N ASP A 2 -15.34 -87.47 -41.35
CA ASP A 2 -15.41 -86.14 -40.71
C ASP A 2 -14.04 -85.66 -40.24
N THR A 3 -13.44 -84.73 -40.98
CA THR A 3 -12.74 -83.53 -40.49
C THR A 3 -12.24 -82.70 -41.68
N ALA A 4 -12.68 -81.44 -41.71
CA ALA A 4 -12.42 -80.45 -42.75
C ALA A 4 -10.98 -79.92 -42.74
N PRO A 5 -10.45 -79.44 -43.88
CA PRO A 5 -9.33 -78.52 -43.90
C PRO A 5 -9.83 -77.08 -43.73
N SER A 6 -9.45 -76.46 -42.63
CA SER A 6 -9.60 -75.04 -42.34
C SER A 6 -8.73 -74.22 -43.30
N TYR A 7 -9.35 -73.49 -44.22
CA TYR A 7 -8.65 -72.49 -45.03
C TYR A 7 -8.45 -71.22 -44.19
N ILE A 8 -7.18 -70.94 -43.85
CA ILE A 8 -6.73 -69.64 -43.36
C ILE A 8 -6.88 -68.65 -44.51
N GLY A 9 -7.80 -67.69 -44.37
CA GLY A 9 -7.87 -66.54 -45.26
C GLY A 9 -6.63 -65.67 -45.08
N ILE A 10 -5.68 -65.78 -46.01
CA ILE A 10 -4.51 -64.91 -46.08
C ILE A 10 -4.99 -63.51 -46.47
N GLY A 11 -4.59 -62.54 -45.66
CA GLY A 11 -5.00 -61.14 -45.74
C GLY A 11 -4.72 -60.50 -47.09
N ASN A 12 -5.62 -59.61 -47.47
CA ASN A 12 -5.48 -58.73 -48.62
C ASN A 12 -4.48 -57.63 -48.26
N GLU A 13 -3.18 -57.88 -48.39
CA GLU A 13 -2.14 -56.86 -48.26
C GLU A 13 -2.17 -55.96 -49.50
N ARG A 14 -3.12 -55.00 -49.50
CA ARG A 14 -3.04 -53.84 -50.40
C ARG A 14 -1.90 -52.96 -49.91
N GLY A 15 -0.74 -53.07 -50.55
CA GLY A 15 0.38 -52.18 -50.32
C GLY A 15 -0.05 -50.73 -50.56
N LEU A 16 0.14 -49.88 -49.54
CA LEU A 16 -0.11 -48.45 -49.62
C LEU A 16 0.61 -47.87 -50.83
N THR A 17 -0.12 -47.20 -51.70
CA THR A 17 0.50 -46.52 -52.83
C THR A 17 1.29 -45.31 -52.33
N LEU A 18 2.34 -44.93 -53.06
CA LEU A 18 3.20 -43.78 -52.71
C LEU A 18 2.36 -42.48 -52.56
N LEU A 19 1.29 -42.37 -53.34
CA LEU A 19 0.31 -41.28 -53.27
C LEU A 19 -0.48 -41.29 -51.95
N GLU A 20 -0.88 -42.47 -51.50
CA GLU A 20 -1.67 -42.64 -50.27
C GLU A 20 -0.82 -42.32 -49.03
N LEU A 21 0.46 -42.71 -49.03
CA LEU A 21 1.39 -42.34 -47.97
C LEU A 21 1.65 -40.83 -47.94
N LEU A 22 1.80 -40.19 -49.11
CA LEU A 22 1.92 -38.73 -49.21
C LEU A 22 0.68 -38.02 -48.68
N LEU A 23 -0.51 -38.50 -49.03
CA LEU A 23 -1.78 -37.93 -48.57
C LEU A 23 -1.94 -38.06 -47.05
N VAL A 24 -1.63 -39.22 -46.49
CA VAL A 24 -1.69 -39.46 -45.04
C VAL A 24 -0.72 -38.54 -44.30
N VAL A 25 0.53 -38.42 -44.75
CA VAL A 25 1.51 -37.50 -44.13
C VAL A 25 1.04 -36.05 -44.22
N THR A 26 0.44 -35.65 -45.34
CA THR A 26 -0.12 -34.30 -45.50
C THR A 26 -1.27 -34.03 -44.52
N ILE A 27 -2.21 -34.97 -44.38
CA ILE A 27 -3.33 -34.86 -43.44
C ILE A 27 -2.83 -34.82 -41.99
N LEU A 28 -1.91 -35.71 -41.62
CA LEU A 28 -1.33 -35.74 -40.27
C LEU A 28 -0.57 -34.45 -39.95
N SER A 29 0.15 -33.89 -40.92
CA SER A 29 0.81 -32.59 -40.76
C SER A 29 -0.21 -31.48 -40.54
N ALA A 30 -1.26 -31.41 -41.35
CA ALA A 30 -2.32 -30.41 -41.20
C ALA A 30 -3.03 -30.50 -39.84
N VAL A 31 -3.35 -31.70 -39.38
CA VAL A 31 -3.98 -31.93 -38.06
C VAL A 31 -3.03 -31.53 -36.94
N ALA A 32 -1.75 -31.90 -37.01
CA ALA A 32 -0.76 -31.52 -36.01
C ALA A 32 -0.61 -29.99 -35.91
N TRP A 33 -0.63 -29.28 -37.06
CA TRP A 33 -0.60 -27.82 -37.10
C TRP A 33 -1.84 -27.19 -36.43
N VAL A 34 -3.04 -27.69 -36.71
CA VAL A 34 -4.29 -27.19 -36.08
C VAL A 34 -4.25 -27.43 -34.57
N SER A 35 -3.80 -28.62 -34.13
CA SER A 35 -3.66 -28.91 -32.70
C SER A 35 -2.65 -28.00 -32.01
N LEU A 36 -1.50 -27.73 -32.65
CA LEU A 36 -0.48 -26.83 -32.09
C LEU A 36 -0.98 -25.38 -31.99
N ALA A 37 -1.69 -24.89 -33.00
CA ALA A 37 -2.24 -23.54 -33.01
C ALA A 37 -3.28 -23.33 -31.90
N SER A 38 -4.12 -24.33 -31.61
CA SER A 38 -5.09 -24.27 -30.50
C SER A 38 -4.38 -24.19 -29.14
N VAL A 39 -3.37 -25.04 -28.92
CA VAL A 39 -2.61 -25.05 -27.65
C VAL A 39 -1.85 -23.74 -27.44
N ALA A 40 -1.35 -23.12 -28.51
CA ALA A 40 -0.67 -21.83 -28.42
C ALA A 40 -1.61 -20.72 -27.95
N ASN A 41 -2.80 -20.61 -28.53
CA ASN A 41 -3.80 -19.61 -28.13
C ASN A 41 -4.26 -19.81 -26.67
N ASP A 42 -4.47 -21.06 -26.25
CA ASP A 42 -4.86 -21.36 -24.87
C ASP A 42 -3.76 -20.95 -23.89
N ALA A 43 -2.49 -21.20 -24.23
CA ALA A 43 -1.35 -20.81 -23.40
C ALA A 43 -1.23 -19.28 -23.30
N GLU A 44 -1.47 -18.54 -24.38
CA GLU A 44 -1.41 -17.07 -24.39
C GLU A 44 -2.54 -16.46 -23.52
N GLN A 45 -3.76 -16.99 -23.62
CA GLN A 45 -4.87 -16.57 -22.76
C GLN A 45 -4.58 -16.83 -21.27
N ILE A 46 -4.01 -17.98 -20.94
CA ILE A 46 -3.63 -18.30 -19.55
C ILE A 46 -2.62 -17.29 -18.99
N ARG A 47 -1.61 -16.90 -19.80
CA ARG A 47 -0.59 -15.92 -19.39
C ARG A 47 -1.16 -14.51 -19.24
N TYR A 48 -2.10 -14.15 -20.12
CA TYR A 48 -2.85 -12.90 -20.02
C TYR A 48 -3.64 -12.84 -18.71
N ASP A 49 -4.40 -13.90 -18.40
CA ASP A 49 -5.18 -13.97 -17.17
C ASP A 49 -4.31 -14.03 -15.91
N ASP A 50 -3.16 -14.72 -15.95
CA ASP A 50 -2.17 -14.72 -14.87
C ASP A 50 -1.62 -13.30 -14.62
N THR A 51 -1.21 -12.59 -15.68
CA THR A 51 -0.73 -11.20 -15.59
C THR A 51 -1.77 -10.29 -14.94
N ARG A 52 -3.02 -10.39 -15.37
CA ARG A 52 -4.13 -9.63 -14.81
C ARG A 52 -4.36 -9.93 -13.34
N ASN A 53 -4.27 -11.20 -12.94
CA ASN A 53 -4.42 -11.61 -11.54
C ASN A 53 -3.26 -11.09 -10.68
N ARG A 54 -2.03 -11.11 -11.20
CA ARG A 54 -0.85 -10.59 -10.51
C ARG A 54 -0.91 -9.08 -10.29
N LEU A 55 -1.40 -8.31 -11.27
CA LEU A 55 -1.63 -6.87 -11.11
C LEU A 55 -2.62 -6.59 -9.97
N ARG A 56 -3.69 -7.38 -9.85
CA ARG A 56 -4.63 -7.28 -8.71
C ARG A 56 -3.96 -7.65 -7.39
N SER A 57 -3.12 -8.69 -7.37
CA SER A 57 -2.34 -9.07 -6.19
C SER A 57 -1.37 -7.98 -5.76
N ILE A 58 -0.69 -7.31 -6.69
CA ILE A 58 0.18 -6.15 -6.40
C ILE A 58 -0.63 -5.06 -5.72
N ARG A 59 -1.78 -4.68 -6.28
CA ARG A 59 -2.66 -3.69 -5.65
C ARG A 59 -3.07 -4.11 -4.24
N GLY A 60 -3.55 -5.35 -4.07
CA GLY A 60 -3.94 -5.89 -2.77
C GLY A 60 -2.81 -5.95 -1.74
N ALA A 61 -1.57 -6.21 -2.17
CA ALA A 61 -0.38 -6.16 -1.32
C ALA A 61 -0.07 -4.74 -0.84
N VAL A 62 -0.30 -3.72 -1.68
CA VAL A 62 -0.02 -2.32 -1.38
C VAL A 62 -1.04 -1.76 -0.38
N VAL A 63 -2.34 -1.83 -0.71
CA VAL A 63 -3.41 -1.18 0.08
C VAL A 63 -4.17 -2.11 1.02
N GLY A 64 -3.98 -3.42 0.91
CA GLY A 64 -4.75 -4.42 1.66
C GLY A 64 -6.11 -4.76 1.05
N ASP A 65 -6.95 -5.43 1.82
CA ASP A 65 -8.33 -5.72 1.44
C ASP A 65 -9.20 -4.47 1.61
N THR A 66 -9.54 -3.82 0.49
CA THR A 66 -10.40 -2.63 0.46
C THR A 66 -11.89 -2.96 0.34
N GLY A 67 -12.27 -4.25 0.31
CA GLY A 67 -13.65 -4.71 0.22
C GLY A 67 -14.45 -4.50 1.51
N THR A 68 -15.77 -4.44 1.42
CA THR A 68 -16.70 -4.18 2.56
C THR A 68 -16.44 -5.08 3.78
N ALA A 69 -16.03 -6.33 3.55
CA ALA A 69 -15.69 -7.27 4.62
C ALA A 69 -14.44 -6.86 5.43
N GLY A 70 -13.47 -6.16 4.82
CA GLY A 70 -12.29 -5.63 5.52
C GLY A 70 -12.65 -4.49 6.48
N TRP A 71 -13.56 -3.62 6.05
CA TRP A 71 -14.11 -2.53 6.84
C TRP A 71 -14.91 -3.01 8.05
N GLU A 72 -15.83 -3.95 7.84
CA GLU A 72 -16.67 -4.53 8.90
C GLU A 72 -15.84 -5.24 9.97
N LYS A 73 -14.68 -5.81 9.58
CA LYS A 73 -13.75 -6.47 10.50
C LYS A 73 -12.76 -5.50 11.13
N GLY A 74 -12.69 -4.24 10.69
CA GLY A 74 -11.74 -3.25 11.18
C GLY A 74 -10.28 -3.65 10.97
N ILE A 75 -10.00 -4.54 10.01
CA ILE A 75 -8.65 -5.04 9.74
C ILE A 75 -7.99 -4.08 8.76
N GLN A 76 -6.90 -3.44 9.21
CA GLN A 76 -6.03 -2.66 8.35
C GLN A 76 -4.82 -3.53 7.99
N SER A 77 -4.56 -3.68 6.70
CA SER A 77 -3.44 -4.49 6.20
C SER A 77 -2.88 -3.87 4.93
N GLY A 78 -1.74 -4.39 4.47
CA GLY A 78 -1.04 -3.90 3.29
C GLY A 78 0.20 -3.09 3.63
N PHE A 79 1.05 -2.93 2.62
CA PHE A 79 2.34 -2.27 2.75
C PHE A 79 2.20 -0.84 3.30
N VAL A 80 1.22 -0.07 2.83
CA VAL A 80 1.04 1.35 3.22
C VAL A 80 0.62 1.52 4.68
N VAL A 81 -0.19 0.60 5.21
CA VAL A 81 -0.66 0.63 6.61
C VAL A 81 0.48 0.37 7.58
N ASP A 82 1.31 -0.61 7.23
CA ASP A 82 2.41 -1.09 8.05
C ASP A 82 3.61 -0.13 7.99
N ASN A 83 3.86 0.50 6.83
CA ASN A 83 5.06 1.29 6.56
C ASN A 83 4.82 2.80 6.38
N GLY A 84 3.58 3.26 6.23
CA GLY A 84 3.25 4.68 6.09
C GLY A 84 3.63 5.32 4.75
N ARG A 85 3.99 4.52 3.74
CA ARG A 85 4.35 4.99 2.39
C ARG A 85 4.04 3.95 1.31
N LEU A 86 4.03 4.38 0.05
CA LEU A 86 4.00 3.48 -1.10
C LEU A 86 5.34 2.73 -1.26
N PRO A 87 5.33 1.51 -1.83
CA PRO A 87 6.56 0.84 -2.25
C PRO A 87 7.22 1.60 -3.41
N GLY A 88 8.54 1.63 -3.44
CA GLY A 88 9.30 2.20 -4.56
C GLY A 88 9.41 1.25 -5.75
N SER A 89 9.27 -0.05 -5.51
CA SER A 89 9.48 -1.13 -6.48
C SER A 89 8.60 -2.35 -6.17
N ILE A 90 8.53 -3.32 -7.08
CA ILE A 90 7.89 -4.62 -6.78
C ILE A 90 8.72 -5.41 -5.75
N ASN A 91 10.04 -5.28 -5.77
CA ASN A 91 10.92 -5.94 -4.81
C ASN A 91 10.64 -5.48 -3.38
N ASP A 92 10.25 -4.21 -3.15
CA ASP A 92 9.82 -3.71 -1.84
C ASP A 92 8.61 -4.48 -1.27
N LEU A 93 7.80 -5.13 -2.11
CA LEU A 93 6.65 -5.94 -1.68
C LEU A 93 7.04 -7.40 -1.40
N ILE A 94 8.24 -7.83 -1.77
CA ILE A 94 8.73 -9.21 -1.59
C ILE A 94 9.75 -9.26 -0.45
N MET A 95 10.66 -8.29 -0.42
CA MET A 95 11.76 -8.22 0.53
C MET A 95 11.81 -6.83 1.17
N ALA A 96 12.21 -6.80 2.45
CA ALA A 96 12.40 -5.54 3.17
C ALA A 96 13.45 -4.68 2.45
N PRO A 97 13.14 -3.43 2.09
CA PRO A 97 14.14 -2.49 1.64
C PRO A 97 15.20 -2.23 2.72
N SER A 98 16.40 -1.83 2.32
CA SER A 98 17.47 -1.55 3.28
C SER A 98 17.06 -0.44 4.27
N GLY A 99 17.29 -0.67 5.55
CA GLY A 99 16.97 0.29 6.62
C GLY A 99 15.54 0.23 7.15
N PHE A 100 14.66 -0.55 6.53
CA PHE A 100 13.31 -0.74 7.03
C PHE A 100 13.34 -1.47 8.38
N LEU A 101 12.51 -1.00 9.31
CA LEU A 101 12.21 -1.77 10.50
C LEU A 101 11.39 -3.01 10.13
N ALA A 102 11.73 -4.15 10.75
CA ALA A 102 10.90 -5.33 10.72
C ALA A 102 9.59 -5.09 11.48
N TYR A 103 8.52 -5.79 11.11
CA TYR A 103 7.23 -5.63 11.75
C TYR A 103 7.28 -6.03 13.23
N GLY A 104 6.92 -5.09 14.08
CA GLY A 104 6.93 -5.27 15.52
C GLY A 104 6.41 -4.04 16.26
N PRO A 105 6.43 -4.05 17.60
CA PRO A 105 6.06 -2.90 18.40
C PRO A 105 7.07 -1.77 18.21
N VAL A 106 6.60 -0.62 17.72
CA VAL A 106 7.40 0.60 17.53
C VAL A 106 6.84 1.70 18.41
N SER A 107 7.72 2.37 19.15
CA SER A 107 7.38 3.53 19.98
C SER A 107 7.39 4.81 19.14
N PRO A 108 6.34 5.65 19.25
CA PRO A 108 6.31 6.96 18.64
C PRO A 108 7.38 7.89 19.20
N LEU A 109 7.91 8.73 18.32
CA LEU A 109 8.83 9.80 18.69
C LEU A 109 8.07 11.13 18.62
N PHE A 110 8.02 11.84 19.75
CA PHE A 110 7.55 13.21 19.79
C PHE A 110 8.73 14.15 19.63
N ASP A 111 8.73 14.93 18.55
CA ASP A 111 9.72 15.99 18.32
C ASP A 111 9.07 17.35 18.60
N PRO A 112 9.59 18.14 19.56
CA PRO A 112 9.09 19.48 19.81
C PRO A 112 9.38 20.43 18.62
N ALA A 113 10.52 20.28 17.93
CA ALA A 113 10.97 21.16 16.88
C ALA A 113 11.35 20.39 15.59
N PRO A 114 10.39 19.68 14.96
CA PRO A 114 10.66 18.89 13.76
C PRO A 114 11.14 19.76 12.59
N ASP A 115 11.69 19.13 11.55
CA ASP A 115 12.03 19.80 10.29
C ASP A 115 10.80 20.45 9.63
N THR A 116 11.02 21.32 8.63
CA THR A 116 9.94 22.03 7.91
C THR A 116 8.89 21.10 7.28
N ASN A 117 9.24 19.84 7.00
CA ASN A 117 8.32 18.81 6.48
C ASN A 117 7.57 18.05 7.59
N GLY A 118 7.82 18.39 8.85
CA GLY A 118 7.25 17.80 10.06
C GLY A 118 7.94 16.53 10.52
N TYR A 119 9.00 16.06 9.84
CA TYR A 119 9.72 14.86 10.25
C TYR A 119 10.71 15.17 11.38
N ASN A 120 10.92 14.17 12.24
CA ASN A 120 11.83 14.30 13.35
C ASN A 120 13.29 14.47 12.89
N ASN A 121 14.04 15.35 13.57
CA ASN A 121 15.41 15.74 13.19
C ASN A 121 16.41 15.71 14.36
N GLY A 122 15.98 15.26 15.54
CA GLY A 122 16.78 15.16 16.76
C GLY A 122 16.15 15.88 17.96
N GLY A 123 16.40 15.40 19.17
CA GLY A 123 15.84 15.99 20.40
C GLY A 123 14.49 15.40 20.80
N GLU A 124 14.16 14.24 20.26
CA GLU A 124 12.86 13.61 20.42
C GLU A 124 12.66 12.97 21.79
N THR A 125 11.42 12.99 22.25
CA THR A 125 10.95 12.20 23.39
C THR A 125 10.31 10.92 22.90
N THR A 126 10.86 9.77 23.30
CA THR A 126 10.28 8.45 22.97
C THR A 126 9.09 8.14 23.86
N LEU A 127 7.93 7.86 23.26
CA LEU A 127 6.73 7.43 23.95
C LEU A 127 6.74 5.91 24.16
N SER A 128 7.51 5.45 25.15
CA SER A 128 7.82 4.03 25.38
C SER A 128 6.71 3.22 26.08
N GLN A 129 5.67 3.88 26.57
CA GLN A 129 4.56 3.21 27.25
C GLN A 129 3.82 2.27 26.28
N ALA A 130 3.47 1.07 26.75
CA ALA A 130 2.87 0.02 25.90
C ALA A 130 1.58 0.48 25.18
N GLN A 131 0.76 1.30 25.84
CA GLN A 131 -0.44 1.88 25.23
C GLN A 131 -0.16 2.83 24.07
N ASN A 132 1.06 3.35 23.93
CA ASN A 132 1.45 4.23 22.83
C ASN A 132 2.14 3.48 21.67
N GLN A 133 2.53 2.21 21.87
CA GLN A 133 3.25 1.42 20.87
C GLN A 133 2.33 0.84 19.80
N PHE A 134 2.76 0.90 18.54
CA PHE A 134 2.02 0.34 17.41
C PHE A 134 2.75 -0.83 16.80
N MET A 135 2.01 -1.77 16.23
CA MET A 135 2.61 -2.77 15.37
C MET A 135 2.84 -2.17 13.99
N LYS A 136 4.10 -1.89 13.66
CA LYS A 136 4.53 -1.20 12.44
C LYS A 136 5.80 -1.84 11.89
N GLY A 137 6.11 -1.55 10.63
CA GLY A 137 7.30 -2.07 9.94
C GLY A 137 6.99 -3.15 8.91
N PHE A 138 8.01 -3.64 8.24
CA PHE A 138 7.88 -4.61 7.15
C PHE A 138 7.47 -5.99 7.68
N ARG A 139 6.25 -6.44 7.32
CA ARG A 139 5.65 -7.70 7.82
C ARG A 139 6.28 -8.97 7.27
N GLY A 140 7.12 -8.84 6.25
CA GLY A 140 7.56 -9.93 5.40
C GLY A 140 6.98 -9.75 3.99
N SER A 141 7.11 -10.79 3.18
CA SER A 141 6.64 -10.79 1.80
C SER A 141 5.13 -10.50 1.74
N TYR A 142 4.75 -9.34 1.18
CA TYR A 142 3.37 -8.99 0.86
C TYR A 142 2.92 -9.67 -0.43
N LEU A 143 3.86 -9.94 -1.34
CA LEU A 143 3.68 -10.77 -2.53
C LEU A 143 4.47 -12.06 -2.39
N VAL A 144 3.88 -13.19 -2.77
CA VAL A 144 4.61 -14.46 -2.80
C VAL A 144 5.30 -14.59 -4.15
N GLY A 145 6.62 -14.38 -4.16
CA GLY A 145 7.46 -14.62 -5.33
C GLY A 145 7.55 -16.10 -5.71
N SER A 146 8.01 -16.36 -6.93
CA SER A 146 8.43 -17.68 -7.39
C SER A 146 9.70 -18.15 -6.66
N ALA A 147 10.07 -19.43 -6.82
CA ALA A 147 11.33 -19.96 -6.30
C ALA A 147 12.50 -19.12 -6.82
N GLY A 148 13.15 -18.34 -5.93
CA GLY A 148 14.16 -17.34 -6.28
C GLY A 148 13.76 -15.88 -6.00
N GLY A 149 12.58 -15.64 -5.42
CA GLY A 149 12.17 -14.31 -4.95
C GLY A 149 11.73 -13.35 -6.06
N THR A 150 11.47 -13.84 -7.27
CA THR A 150 11.01 -12.99 -8.38
C THR A 150 9.50 -13.04 -8.53
N TYR A 151 8.87 -11.91 -8.80
CA TYR A 151 7.44 -11.81 -9.07
C TYR A 151 7.23 -11.23 -10.46
N ARG A 152 7.26 -12.08 -11.49
CA ARG A 152 7.10 -11.68 -12.90
C ARG A 152 5.64 -11.71 -13.33
N ASP A 153 5.34 -11.14 -14.48
CA ASP A 153 4.08 -11.33 -15.19
C ASP A 153 3.93 -12.77 -15.74
N GLY A 154 2.79 -13.06 -16.37
CA GLY A 154 2.51 -14.38 -16.95
C GLY A 154 3.40 -14.72 -18.16
N TRP A 155 4.01 -13.71 -18.78
CA TRP A 155 4.92 -13.89 -19.91
C TRP A 155 6.32 -14.28 -19.47
N GLY A 156 6.70 -13.89 -18.24
CA GLY A 156 8.04 -14.11 -17.71
C GLY A 156 9.06 -13.13 -18.28
N THR A 157 8.58 -11.96 -18.73
CA THR A 157 9.37 -10.95 -19.43
C THR A 157 10.53 -10.49 -18.56
N ARG A 158 11.72 -10.37 -19.18
CA ARG A 158 12.94 -9.85 -18.56
C ARG A 158 13.36 -8.61 -19.30
N LEU A 159 13.43 -7.50 -18.58
CA LEU A 159 13.85 -6.24 -19.16
C LEU A 159 15.38 -6.17 -19.09
N SER A 160 16.01 -5.88 -20.23
CA SER A 160 17.48 -5.88 -20.31
C SER A 160 18.06 -4.71 -19.51
N PRO A 161 19.10 -4.92 -18.68
CA PRO A 161 19.78 -3.82 -18.01
C PRO A 161 20.37 -2.86 -19.05
N GLY A 162 19.92 -1.61 -19.07
CA GLY A 162 20.43 -0.58 -19.98
C GLY A 162 19.64 -0.40 -21.28
N ALA A 163 18.45 -1.00 -21.42
CA ALA A 163 17.46 -0.40 -22.31
C ALA A 163 17.18 1.02 -21.81
N THR A 164 17.17 2.00 -22.71
CA THR A 164 16.64 3.35 -22.43
C THR A 164 15.33 3.18 -21.68
N LEU A 165 15.18 3.75 -20.47
CA LEU A 165 13.99 3.65 -19.62
C LEU A 165 12.76 3.55 -20.50
N LYS A 166 12.19 2.34 -20.61
CA LYS A 166 11.01 2.16 -21.44
C LYS A 166 9.89 2.92 -20.76
N ASN A 167 9.22 3.77 -21.52
CA ASN A 167 8.14 4.58 -21.00
C ASN A 167 7.05 3.63 -20.47
N CYS A 168 6.67 3.76 -19.20
CA CYS A 168 5.54 2.99 -18.70
C CYS A 168 4.27 3.38 -19.50
N PRO A 169 3.52 2.39 -20.01
CA PRO A 169 2.39 2.61 -20.92
C PRO A 169 1.30 3.56 -20.39
N THR A 170 1.04 3.59 -19.07
CA THR A 170 -0.17 4.24 -18.53
C THR A 170 0.02 5.43 -17.59
N VAL A 171 1.17 6.10 -17.64
CA VAL A 171 1.33 7.32 -16.85
C VAL A 171 0.34 8.41 -17.30
N PRO A 172 -0.34 9.13 -16.38
CA PRO A 172 -1.19 10.26 -16.76
C PRO A 172 -0.44 11.29 -17.62
N SER A 173 -1.13 11.85 -18.62
CA SER A 173 -0.56 12.82 -19.57
C SER A 173 0.10 14.00 -18.84
N GLY A 174 1.38 14.24 -19.12
CA GLY A 174 2.18 15.32 -18.51
C GLY A 174 3.22 14.85 -17.49
N SER A 175 3.23 13.57 -17.11
CA SER A 175 4.35 12.96 -16.39
C SER A 175 5.52 12.71 -17.35
N THR A 176 6.76 13.04 -16.94
CA THR A 176 7.93 12.46 -17.61
C THR A 176 7.92 10.97 -17.30
N ASN A 177 7.76 10.13 -18.33
CA ASN A 177 7.67 8.67 -18.28
C ASN A 177 8.92 8.01 -17.68
N SER A 178 9.19 8.25 -16.40
CA SER A 178 10.40 7.85 -15.67
C SER A 178 10.08 6.78 -14.64
N GLY A 179 9.16 5.87 -14.97
CA GLY A 179 9.01 4.66 -14.18
C GLY A 179 10.30 3.85 -14.18
N SER A 180 10.53 3.10 -13.11
CA SER A 180 11.66 2.17 -13.06
C SER A 180 11.24 0.87 -13.76
N ASP A 181 12.01 0.47 -14.75
CA ASP A 181 11.88 -0.79 -15.48
C ASP A 181 13.05 -1.74 -15.18
N LEU A 182 13.87 -1.41 -14.16
CA LEU A 182 15.01 -2.21 -13.75
C LEU A 182 14.53 -3.58 -13.28
N ASP A 183 14.89 -4.62 -14.03
CA ASP A 183 14.45 -5.99 -13.75
C ASP A 183 14.90 -6.49 -12.36
N SER A 184 16.01 -5.95 -11.83
CA SER A 184 16.49 -6.22 -10.46
C SER A 184 15.49 -5.81 -9.39
N ASP A 185 14.74 -4.73 -9.64
CA ASP A 185 13.86 -4.10 -8.66
C ASP A 185 12.40 -4.42 -8.96
N ASN A 186 12.05 -4.57 -10.23
CA ASN A 186 10.67 -4.69 -10.68
C ASN A 186 10.36 -5.98 -11.43
N HIS A 187 11.31 -6.91 -11.61
CA HIS A 187 11.05 -8.25 -12.15
C HIS A 187 10.25 -8.28 -13.48
N GLY A 188 10.49 -7.30 -14.35
CA GLY A 188 9.81 -7.19 -15.65
C GLY A 188 8.55 -6.33 -15.65
N TRP A 189 8.12 -5.81 -14.51
CA TRP A 189 7.07 -4.80 -14.42
C TRP A 189 7.64 -3.39 -14.65
N CYS A 190 6.84 -2.51 -15.22
CA CYS A 190 7.11 -1.07 -15.21
C CYS A 190 6.41 -0.43 -14.03
N VAL A 191 7.15 0.18 -13.09
CA VAL A 191 6.59 0.79 -11.89
C VAL A 191 6.76 2.30 -11.93
N THR A 192 5.67 3.05 -11.80
CA THR A 192 5.70 4.51 -11.71
C THR A 192 5.04 5.02 -10.45
N LEU A 193 5.74 5.91 -9.74
CA LEU A 193 5.17 6.72 -8.67
C LEU A 193 4.88 8.13 -9.19
N TYR A 194 3.64 8.59 -9.10
CA TYR A 194 3.25 9.91 -9.58
C TYR A 194 2.09 10.48 -8.78
N ASN A 195 2.21 11.72 -8.29
CA ASN A 195 1.21 12.41 -7.46
C ASN A 195 0.63 11.53 -6.35
N ASP A 196 1.53 10.88 -5.59
CA ASP A 196 1.18 9.94 -4.53
C ASP A 196 0.32 8.74 -4.99
N GLY A 197 0.38 8.40 -6.27
CA GLY A 197 -0.16 7.17 -6.83
C GLY A 197 0.93 6.19 -7.24
N LEU A 198 0.56 4.90 -7.30
CA LEU A 198 1.39 3.81 -7.82
C LEU A 198 0.69 3.20 -9.03
N TYR A 199 1.42 3.19 -10.14
CA TYR A 199 1.03 2.61 -11.42
C TYR A 199 1.99 1.47 -11.73
N VAL A 200 1.44 0.34 -12.20
CA VAL A 200 2.24 -0.82 -12.57
C VAL A 200 1.71 -1.39 -13.88
N ASP A 201 2.60 -1.59 -14.83
CA ASP A 201 2.27 -2.10 -16.16
C ASP A 201 3.12 -3.34 -16.48
N SER A 202 2.56 -4.28 -17.25
CA SER A 202 3.31 -5.35 -17.93
C SER A 202 3.49 -4.97 -19.39
N TYR A 203 4.66 -5.28 -19.94
CA TYR A 203 4.99 -5.08 -21.37
C TYR A 203 4.49 -6.22 -22.28
N GLY A 204 3.54 -7.03 -21.81
CA GLY A 204 3.03 -8.15 -22.58
C GLY A 204 4.11 -9.16 -22.99
N LYS A 205 3.86 -9.84 -24.12
CA LYS A 205 4.67 -10.94 -24.64
C LYS A 205 6.01 -10.49 -25.25
N ASP A 206 6.05 -9.35 -25.91
CA ASP A 206 7.24 -8.87 -26.63
C ASP A 206 8.21 -8.11 -25.72
N GLY A 207 7.73 -7.66 -24.56
CA GLY A 207 8.53 -6.89 -23.61
C GLY A 207 8.83 -5.48 -24.10
N GLU A 208 8.12 -4.99 -25.12
CA GLU A 208 8.27 -3.65 -25.71
C GLU A 208 7.03 -2.81 -25.40
N ASN A 209 7.17 -1.48 -25.51
CA ASN A 209 6.02 -0.58 -25.32
C ASN A 209 5.12 -0.60 -26.57
N GLY A 210 3.82 -0.75 -26.36
CA GLY A 210 2.81 -0.85 -27.39
C GLY A 210 2.35 -2.29 -27.61
N GLY A 211 2.37 -2.74 -28.86
CA GLY A 211 1.92 -4.07 -29.26
C GLY A 211 0.42 -4.18 -29.54
N ASN A 212 0.01 -5.33 -30.07
CA ASN A 212 -1.39 -5.69 -30.30
C ASN A 212 -1.68 -7.06 -29.67
N ASP A 213 -2.95 -7.36 -29.41
CA ASP A 213 -3.40 -8.63 -28.82
C ASP A 213 -2.66 -8.99 -27.53
N PHE A 214 -1.82 -10.02 -27.55
CA PHE A 214 -1.03 -10.48 -26.40
C PHE A 214 0.34 -9.81 -26.28
N GLU A 215 0.77 -9.11 -27.34
CA GLU A 215 1.94 -8.22 -27.31
C GLU A 215 1.55 -6.86 -26.71
N ALA A 216 0.25 -6.56 -26.62
CA ALA A 216 -0.22 -5.31 -26.02
C ALA A 216 0.17 -5.21 -24.54
N ASP A 217 0.67 -4.03 -24.16
CA ASP A 217 0.89 -3.67 -22.78
C ASP A 217 -0.37 -3.86 -21.93
N MET A 218 -0.20 -4.40 -20.72
CA MET A 218 -1.26 -4.57 -19.75
C MET A 218 -1.06 -3.66 -18.55
N ALA A 219 -1.94 -2.67 -18.45
CA ALA A 219 -1.99 -1.78 -17.31
C ALA A 219 -2.65 -2.38 -16.08
N MET A 220 -2.22 -1.94 -14.90
CA MET A 220 -3.01 -2.13 -13.68
C MET A 220 -4.37 -1.47 -13.86
N GLY A 221 -5.42 -2.29 -14.00
CA GLY A 221 -6.77 -1.78 -14.30
C GLY A 221 -7.31 -0.77 -13.28
N GLU A 222 -6.87 -0.85 -12.01
CA GLU A 222 -7.11 0.16 -10.99
C GLU A 222 -5.78 0.53 -10.30
N PRO A 223 -5.10 1.61 -10.72
CA PRO A 223 -3.90 2.05 -10.03
C PRO A 223 -4.21 2.43 -8.58
N VAL A 224 -3.19 2.39 -7.72
CA VAL A 224 -3.33 2.87 -6.33
C VAL A 224 -3.23 4.38 -6.38
N LEU A 225 -4.33 5.09 -6.11
CA LEU A 225 -4.35 6.56 -6.11
C LEU A 225 -4.15 7.12 -4.70
N ALA A 226 -3.87 8.42 -4.59
CA ALA A 226 -3.70 9.08 -3.29
C ALA A 226 -4.86 8.80 -2.32
N GLY A 227 -6.12 8.85 -2.78
CA GLY A 227 -7.30 8.56 -1.95
C GLY A 227 -7.43 7.08 -1.52
N ASP A 228 -6.69 6.16 -2.13
CA ASP A 228 -6.69 4.75 -1.74
C ASP A 228 -5.81 4.48 -0.52
N TRP A 229 -4.89 5.37 -0.17
CA TRP A 229 -3.99 5.13 0.95
C TRP A 229 -3.71 6.37 1.78
N ARG A 230 -4.21 7.54 1.39
CA ARG A 230 -4.14 8.77 2.17
C ARG A 230 -5.53 9.32 2.47
N ILE A 231 -5.64 9.94 3.63
CA ILE A 231 -6.85 10.61 4.12
C ILE A 231 -6.50 12.09 4.26
N ASN A 232 -7.33 12.95 3.69
CA ASN A 232 -7.19 14.39 3.80
C ASN A 232 -7.81 14.89 5.11
N LEU A 233 -7.03 15.58 5.94
CA LEU A 233 -7.42 16.11 7.24
C LEU A 233 -8.05 17.51 7.19
N SER A 234 -8.33 18.05 6.01
CA SER A 234 -8.91 19.39 5.85
C SER A 234 -10.20 19.53 6.65
N GLY A 235 -10.18 20.41 7.66
CA GLY A 235 -11.33 20.66 8.54
C GLY A 235 -11.53 19.60 9.63
N ALA A 236 -10.56 18.68 9.83
CA ALA A 236 -10.60 17.71 10.91
C ALA A 236 -10.47 18.41 12.27
N GLY A 237 -11.53 18.36 13.07
CA GLY A 237 -11.52 18.81 14.46
C GLY A 237 -11.04 17.71 15.39
N VAL A 238 -10.13 18.05 16.30
CA VAL A 238 -9.74 17.23 17.44
C VAL A 238 -10.47 17.74 18.66
N ARG A 239 -11.33 16.91 19.23
CA ARG A 239 -12.05 17.20 20.46
C ARG A 239 -11.19 16.84 21.66
N ILE A 240 -10.95 17.81 22.54
CA ILE A 240 -10.19 17.64 23.77
C ILE A 240 -11.20 17.71 24.91
N VAL A 241 -11.34 16.62 25.65
CA VAL A 241 -12.38 16.45 26.67
C VAL A 241 -11.73 16.29 28.05
N ASN A 242 -12.16 17.10 29.02
CA ASN A 242 -11.78 16.91 30.40
C ASN A 242 -12.71 15.90 31.09
N GLN A 243 -12.12 14.80 31.58
CA GLN A 243 -12.77 13.76 32.39
C GLN A 243 -11.96 13.45 33.65
N SER A 244 -11.07 14.34 34.06
CA SER A 244 -10.19 14.12 35.23
C SER A 244 -10.91 14.24 36.58
N GLY A 245 -12.14 14.77 36.60
CA GLY A 245 -12.89 15.04 37.83
C GLY A 245 -12.49 16.33 38.54
N ALA A 246 -11.61 17.13 37.93
CA ALA A 246 -11.22 18.45 38.40
C ALA A 246 -11.05 19.41 37.22
N ASP A 247 -11.25 20.70 37.46
CA ASP A 247 -11.05 21.73 36.44
C ASP A 247 -9.61 21.79 35.97
N LEU A 248 -9.45 21.95 34.65
CA LEU A 248 -8.14 22.08 34.02
C LEU A 248 -7.99 23.48 33.46
N SER A 249 -7.35 24.36 34.22
CA SER A 249 -6.89 25.65 33.71
C SER A 249 -5.56 25.46 32.99
N PHE A 250 -5.53 25.80 31.71
CA PHE A 250 -4.31 25.80 30.93
C PHE A 250 -3.55 27.11 31.18
N SER A 251 -2.36 27.01 31.79
CA SER A 251 -1.46 28.17 31.94
C SER A 251 -0.73 28.54 30.64
N THR A 252 -0.84 27.70 29.62
CA THR A 252 -0.19 27.79 28.31
C THR A 252 -1.18 27.42 27.22
N ALA A 253 -0.91 27.79 25.97
CA ALA A 253 -1.75 27.32 24.86
C ALA A 253 -1.63 25.80 24.73
N VAL A 254 -2.71 25.14 24.31
CA VAL A 254 -2.75 23.68 24.16
C VAL A 254 -3.11 23.31 22.73
N ARG A 255 -2.46 22.29 22.20
CA ARG A 255 -2.67 21.77 20.85
C ARG A 255 -2.81 20.26 20.85
N ALA A 256 -3.40 19.74 19.78
CA ALA A 256 -3.33 18.33 19.46
C ALA A 256 -2.26 18.11 18.37
N SER A 257 -1.42 17.10 18.54
CA SER A 257 -0.47 16.67 17.51
C SER A 257 -0.70 15.22 17.13
N LEU A 258 -0.71 14.94 15.84
CA LEU A 258 -0.77 13.61 15.26
C LEU A 258 0.65 13.16 14.88
N LEU A 259 1.08 12.02 15.41
CA LEU A 259 2.36 11.38 15.14
C LEU A 259 2.17 10.23 14.16
N ILE A 260 2.81 10.33 13.01
CA ILE A 260 2.63 9.44 11.86
C ILE A 260 3.92 8.69 11.60
N PHE A 261 3.84 7.36 11.58
CA PHE A 261 4.99 6.51 11.29
C PHE A 261 5.31 6.49 9.79
N HIS A 262 6.59 6.57 9.46
CA HIS A 262 7.10 6.38 8.10
C HIS A 262 8.34 5.47 8.10
N ASN A 263 8.23 4.31 7.46
CA ASN A 263 9.32 3.35 7.31
C ASN A 263 10.09 3.67 6.03
N GLY A 264 11.31 4.18 6.17
CA GLY A 264 12.22 4.47 5.06
C GLY A 264 13.59 3.83 5.28
N ALA A 265 14.64 4.45 4.74
CA ALA A 265 16.03 4.06 5.05
C ALA A 265 16.34 4.17 6.55
N SER A 266 15.62 5.04 7.25
CA SER A 266 15.44 5.01 8.69
C SER A 266 13.95 5.17 8.99
N ALA A 267 13.49 4.56 10.08
CA ALA A 267 12.17 4.83 10.61
C ALA A 267 12.12 6.26 11.16
N THR A 268 11.13 7.01 10.72
CA THR A 268 10.92 8.42 11.09
C THR A 268 9.48 8.63 11.49
N TRP A 269 9.24 9.70 12.24
CA TRP A 269 7.92 10.13 12.67
C TRP A 269 7.66 11.53 12.16
N ARG A 270 6.52 11.71 11.49
CA ARG A 270 6.03 13.01 11.06
C ARG A 270 5.01 13.53 12.08
N ARG A 271 5.20 14.76 12.56
CA ARG A 271 4.28 15.46 13.45
C ARG A 271 3.42 16.43 12.66
N ILE A 272 2.11 16.33 12.79
CA ILE A 272 1.12 17.29 12.28
C ILE A 272 0.40 17.89 13.47
N THR A 273 0.38 19.22 13.59
CA THR A 273 -0.12 19.90 14.79
C THR A 273 -1.28 20.81 14.45
N SER A 274 -2.30 20.81 15.31
CA SER A 274 -3.48 21.65 15.18
C SER A 274 -3.19 23.13 15.42
N GLY A 275 -4.18 23.99 15.13
CA GLY A 275 -4.28 25.30 15.76
C GLY A 275 -4.34 25.21 17.30
N VAL A 276 -4.18 26.34 17.97
CA VAL A 276 -4.38 26.46 19.44
C VAL A 276 -5.83 26.15 19.77
N ALA A 277 -6.08 25.37 20.81
CA ALA A 277 -7.41 25.14 21.36
C ALA A 277 -8.02 26.47 21.85
N ALA A 278 -9.32 26.67 21.60
CA ALA A 278 -9.95 27.96 21.83
C ALA A 278 -10.09 28.33 23.32
N ASP A 279 -10.25 27.32 24.18
CA ASP A 279 -10.58 27.52 25.59
C ASP A 279 -9.33 27.41 26.48
N THR A 280 -9.20 28.34 27.42
CA THR A 280 -8.11 28.37 28.40
C THR A 280 -8.42 27.56 29.66
N CYS A 281 -9.64 27.08 29.81
CA CYS A 281 -9.99 26.13 30.86
C CYS A 281 -11.09 25.14 30.42
N LEU A 282 -11.02 23.92 30.93
CA LEU A 282 -12.03 22.89 30.76
C LEU A 282 -12.61 22.43 32.10
N ASP A 283 -13.93 22.44 32.21
CA ASP A 283 -14.69 21.88 33.33
C ASP A 283 -14.48 20.36 33.40
N GLY A 284 -13.98 19.87 34.54
CA GLY A 284 -13.75 18.44 34.77
C GLY A 284 -14.67 17.79 35.78
N ASP A 285 -15.28 18.56 36.67
CA ASP A 285 -16.13 18.06 37.75
C ASP A 285 -17.64 18.10 37.41
N GLY A 286 -18.00 18.80 36.33
CA GLY A 286 -19.32 18.87 35.74
C GLY A 286 -20.20 19.98 36.30
N ASP A 287 -19.65 20.94 37.07
CA ASP A 287 -20.41 22.07 37.59
C ASP A 287 -20.61 23.20 36.57
N GLY A 288 -19.98 23.11 35.39
CA GLY A 288 -20.05 24.07 34.29
C GLY A 288 -19.16 25.29 34.48
N LEU A 289 -18.25 25.28 35.46
CA LEU A 289 -17.39 26.38 35.82
C LEU A 289 -15.91 25.96 35.80
N CYS A 290 -15.05 26.96 35.78
CA CYS A 290 -13.65 26.83 36.08
C CYS A 290 -13.16 28.09 36.77
N GLY A 291 -12.70 27.96 38.01
CA GLY A 291 -12.33 29.12 38.84
C GLY A 291 -13.50 30.11 39.01
N GLY A 292 -14.74 29.64 38.93
CA GLY A 292 -15.97 30.45 39.01
C GLY A 292 -16.42 31.13 37.72
N ALA A 293 -15.71 30.95 36.60
CA ALA A 293 -16.13 31.42 35.27
C ALA A 293 -16.77 30.27 34.48
N PRO A 294 -17.78 30.52 33.63
CA PRO A 294 -18.34 29.49 32.75
C PRO A 294 -17.24 28.86 31.89
N ALA A 295 -17.14 27.54 31.92
CA ALA A 295 -16.16 26.79 31.14
C ALA A 295 -16.83 25.57 30.49
N PRO A 296 -16.51 25.26 29.23
CA PRO A 296 -17.00 24.04 28.61
C PRO A 296 -16.23 22.84 29.15
N ARG A 297 -16.84 21.67 29.07
CA ARG A 297 -16.15 20.40 29.38
C ARG A 297 -15.18 19.96 28.30
N GLU A 298 -15.37 20.46 27.08
CA GLU A 298 -14.58 20.11 25.92
C GLU A 298 -14.31 21.31 25.03
N THR A 299 -13.20 21.25 24.31
CA THR A 299 -12.81 22.23 23.30
C THR A 299 -12.39 21.50 22.03
N THR A 300 -12.28 22.23 20.92
CA THR A 300 -11.86 21.67 19.63
C THR A 300 -10.64 22.39 19.08
N ALA A 301 -9.65 21.63 18.64
CA ALA A 301 -8.50 22.14 17.91
C ALA A 301 -8.51 21.59 16.48
N THR A 302 -8.36 22.45 15.47
CA THR A 302 -8.47 22.04 14.05
C THR A 302 -7.11 21.69 13.48
N LEU A 303 -6.99 20.52 12.85
CA LEU A 303 -5.79 20.10 12.12
C LEU A 303 -5.67 20.82 10.77
N PRO A 304 -4.44 21.06 10.28
CA PRO A 304 -4.23 21.64 8.95
C PRO A 304 -4.69 20.67 7.84
N ALA A 305 -4.91 21.23 6.65
CA ALA A 305 -5.23 20.45 5.46
C ALA A 305 -4.01 19.65 4.98
N GLU A 306 -3.81 18.49 5.59
CA GLU A 306 -2.70 17.58 5.33
C GLU A 306 -3.20 16.20 4.94
N ASN A 307 -2.42 15.48 4.14
CA ASN A 307 -2.72 14.10 3.80
C ASN A 307 -1.94 13.14 4.70
N VAL A 308 -2.62 12.19 5.33
CA VAL A 308 -2.02 11.20 6.21
C VAL A 308 -2.23 9.79 5.66
N PRO A 309 -1.23 8.89 5.76
CA PRO A 309 -1.40 7.52 5.30
C PRO A 309 -2.51 6.81 6.10
N ALA A 310 -3.17 5.85 5.48
CA ALA A 310 -4.06 4.92 6.16
C ALA A 310 -3.26 4.10 7.19
N GLY A 311 -3.95 3.65 8.23
CA GLY A 311 -3.37 2.90 9.34
C GLY A 311 -3.63 3.56 10.70
N GLU A 312 -2.97 3.01 11.71
CA GLU A 312 -3.03 3.50 13.09
C GLU A 312 -1.92 4.53 13.37
N HIS A 313 -2.28 5.64 14.02
CA HIS A 313 -1.41 6.76 14.39
C HIS A 313 -1.67 7.20 15.84
N LEU A 314 -0.77 8.00 16.43
CA LEU A 314 -0.95 8.52 17.79
C LEU A 314 -1.34 9.99 17.78
N LEU A 315 -2.44 10.30 18.41
CA LEU A 315 -2.80 11.66 18.78
C LEU A 315 -2.26 11.96 20.17
N VAL A 316 -1.63 13.11 20.36
CA VAL A 316 -1.04 13.53 21.64
C VAL A 316 -1.43 14.97 21.97
N LEU A 317 -1.63 15.26 23.25
CA LEU A 317 -1.85 16.61 23.75
C LEU A 317 -0.51 17.31 24.01
N VAL A 318 -0.36 18.52 23.48
CA VAL A 318 0.89 19.31 23.54
C VAL A 318 0.61 20.62 24.25
N ALA A 319 1.47 20.97 25.21
CA ALA A 319 1.58 22.31 25.77
C ALA A 319 2.49 23.16 24.86
N ASP A 320 1.99 24.32 24.48
CA ASP A 320 2.64 25.32 23.64
C ASP A 320 2.69 26.64 24.44
N PRO A 321 3.78 26.92 25.16
CA PRO A 321 3.88 28.09 26.03
C PRO A 321 3.84 29.44 25.31
N ASP A 322 4.36 29.51 24.08
CA ASP A 322 4.52 30.76 23.33
C ASP A 322 3.49 30.95 22.21
N GLY A 323 2.64 29.95 21.95
CA GLY A 323 1.61 29.98 20.92
C GLY A 323 2.14 29.71 19.51
N THR A 324 3.39 29.28 19.38
CA THR A 324 4.04 28.94 18.10
C THR A 324 4.28 27.43 18.04
N ALA A 325 3.61 26.74 17.11
CA ALA A 325 3.84 25.30 16.96
C ALA A 325 5.24 25.01 16.39
N HIS A 326 5.78 23.84 16.74
CA HIS A 326 7.02 23.25 16.17
C HIS A 326 8.29 23.99 16.58
N ASN A 327 8.38 24.38 17.85
CA ASN A 327 9.55 25.02 18.46
C ASN A 327 10.03 24.24 19.70
N ALA A 328 11.15 24.67 20.27
CA ALA A 328 11.85 23.92 21.32
C ALA A 328 11.12 23.90 22.68
N ASP A 329 10.14 24.77 22.90
CA ASP A 329 9.34 24.86 24.12
C ASP A 329 8.03 24.07 24.05
N ASP A 330 7.64 23.55 22.88
CA ASP A 330 6.60 22.54 22.76
C ASP A 330 6.91 21.35 23.67
N SER A 331 5.94 20.90 24.46
CA SER A 331 6.12 19.77 25.36
C SER A 331 4.87 18.93 25.52
N LEU A 332 5.01 17.67 25.91
CA LEU A 332 3.87 16.81 26.21
C LEU A 332 3.15 17.33 27.45
N TYR A 333 1.83 17.55 27.34
CA TYR A 333 1.05 18.12 28.44
C TYR A 333 0.98 17.17 29.64
N ALA A 334 1.51 17.57 30.81
CA ALA A 334 1.30 16.98 32.15
C ALA A 334 1.23 15.43 32.25
N GLY A 335 2.12 14.73 31.53
CA GLY A 335 2.05 13.28 31.35
C GLY A 335 1.23 12.93 30.11
N PRO A 336 1.72 12.06 29.21
CA PRO A 336 1.22 12.01 27.84
C PRO A 336 -0.27 11.60 27.79
N VAL A 337 -1.15 12.59 27.55
CA VAL A 337 -2.54 12.36 27.16
C VAL A 337 -2.52 11.96 25.68
N THR A 338 -2.80 10.68 25.42
CA THR A 338 -2.71 10.11 24.08
C THR A 338 -4.00 9.38 23.69
N ALA A 339 -4.26 9.34 22.38
CA ALA A 339 -5.31 8.52 21.81
C ALA A 339 -4.81 7.86 20.52
N ARG A 340 -5.13 6.59 20.34
CA ARG A 340 -4.87 5.90 19.07
C ARG A 340 -5.99 6.19 18.10
N VAL A 341 -5.63 6.56 16.89
CA VAL A 341 -6.58 6.89 15.83
C VAL A 341 -6.31 6.03 14.62
N LYS A 342 -7.38 5.53 14.00
CA LYS A 342 -7.31 4.60 12.87
C LYS A 342 -7.92 5.24 11.65
N PHE A 343 -7.12 5.40 10.60
CA PHE A 343 -7.54 5.93 9.31
C PHE A 343 -7.65 4.81 8.30
N PHE A 344 -8.78 4.70 7.63
CA PHE A 344 -9.02 3.64 6.65
C PHE A 344 -8.86 4.17 5.22
N SER A 345 -8.34 3.32 4.33
CA SER A 345 -8.26 3.57 2.88
C SER A 345 -9.61 4.06 2.35
N ARG A 346 -9.72 5.16 1.58
CA ARG A 346 -11.01 5.73 1.12
C ARG A 346 -12.01 6.10 2.23
N GLY A 347 -11.57 6.12 3.49
CA GLY A 347 -12.40 6.47 4.63
C GLY A 347 -12.45 7.98 4.83
N GLY A 348 -13.48 8.43 5.53
CA GLY A 348 -13.49 9.78 6.09
C GLY A 348 -12.50 9.92 7.25
N VAL A 349 -12.31 11.15 7.70
CA VAL A 349 -11.62 11.42 8.97
C VAL A 349 -12.47 10.83 10.11
N PRO A 350 -11.93 9.96 10.97
CA PRO A 350 -12.66 9.46 12.14
C PRO A 350 -12.89 10.58 13.17
N ASP A 351 -13.76 10.36 14.15
CA ASP A 351 -13.84 11.26 15.30
C ASP A 351 -12.51 11.22 16.07
N LEU A 352 -11.86 12.38 16.19
CA LEU A 352 -10.56 12.52 16.84
C LEU A 352 -10.79 13.07 18.24
N VAL A 353 -10.60 12.23 19.26
CA VAL A 353 -10.90 12.59 20.65
C VAL A 353 -9.69 12.33 21.55
N LEU A 354 -9.22 13.36 22.24
CA LEU A 354 -8.29 13.26 23.35
C LEU A 354 -9.07 13.39 24.66
N ILE A 355 -8.95 12.39 25.53
CA ILE A 355 -9.62 12.37 26.83
C ILE A 355 -8.56 12.53 27.91
N ILE A 356 -8.65 13.62 28.67
CA ILE A 356 -7.83 13.84 29.86
C ILE A 356 -8.54 13.14 31.02
N ARG A 357 -7.84 12.24 31.71
CA ARG A 357 -8.37 11.43 32.83
C ARG A 357 -7.58 11.71 34.10
#